data_AF-A0A821MEX0-F1
#
_entry.id   AF-A0A821MEX0-F1
#
_cell.length_a   1.000
_cell.length_b   1.000
_cell.length_c   1.000
_cell.angle_alpha   90.00
_cell.angle_beta   90.00
_cell.angle_gamma   90.00
#
_symmetry.space_group_name_H-M   'P 1'
#
loop_
_entity.id
_entity.type
_entity.pdbx_description
1 polymer ?
#
loop_
_entity_poly.entity_id
_entity_poly.type
_entity_poly.pdbx_seq_one_letter_code
_entity_poly.pdbx_strand_id
1 'polypeptide(L)'
;AKMSTLSHDKQDEDPFLRSGFVFGGVYREMHRRYTYFKSDFLNAYSLHCLISLIFMFIACLAPALTFGGIIADKTCNRLGVNEMLIASSINGFLFGLFSGQPLLIPGSTGPFLVFEEVVYDVGI
;
A
#
# COMPACT_ATOMS: atom_id res chain seq x y z
N ALA A 1 24.40 14.07 -41.10
CA ALA A 1 23.00 14.55 -41.22
C ALA A 1 22.26 14.17 -39.94
N LYS A 2 21.64 15.15 -39.27
CA LYS A 2 20.91 15.06 -37.99
C LYS A 2 19.56 14.32 -38.15
N MET A 3 19.14 13.62 -37.09
CA MET A 3 17.76 13.38 -36.56
C MET A 3 17.81 12.03 -35.83
N SER A 4 17.46 11.82 -34.56
CA SER A 4 16.74 12.58 -33.52
C SER A 4 16.92 11.78 -32.23
N THR A 5 17.65 12.24 -31.21
CA THR A 5 17.05 12.89 -30.02
C THR A 5 15.69 12.32 -29.61
N LEU A 6 15.66 11.06 -29.16
CA LEU A 6 14.71 10.63 -28.14
C LEU A 6 15.44 10.71 -26.81
N SER A 7 15.35 11.91 -26.24
CA SER A 7 15.60 12.29 -24.87
C SER A 7 15.38 11.11 -23.91
N HIS A 8 16.48 10.46 -23.55
CA HIS A 8 16.61 9.78 -22.28
C HIS A 8 16.76 10.86 -21.20
N ASP A 9 15.76 11.74 -21.09
CA ASP A 9 15.64 12.73 -20.03
C ASP A 9 15.14 12.01 -18.76
N LYS A 10 15.91 11.02 -18.31
CA LYS A 10 15.99 10.77 -16.88
C LYS A 10 16.90 11.88 -16.39
N GLN A 11 16.34 13.06 -16.16
CA GLN A 11 17.03 14.01 -15.30
C GLN A 11 17.36 13.23 -14.02
N ASP A 12 18.65 13.03 -13.77
CA ASP A 12 19.20 12.80 -12.45
C ASP A 12 18.85 14.04 -11.61
N GLU A 13 17.57 14.19 -11.27
CA GLU A 13 17.12 15.15 -10.29
C GLU A 13 17.60 14.60 -8.95
N ASP A 14 18.68 15.18 -8.43
CA ASP A 14 19.21 14.91 -7.11
C ASP A 14 18.04 14.77 -6.11
N PRO A 15 17.88 13.61 -5.45
CA PRO A 15 16.73 13.36 -4.56
C PRO A 15 16.70 14.33 -3.37
N PHE A 16 17.81 15.02 -3.11
CA PHE A 16 17.98 16.00 -2.05
C PHE A 16 17.72 17.45 -2.48
N LEU A 17 17.42 17.73 -3.76
CA LEU A 17 17.08 19.07 -4.20
C LEU A 17 15.81 19.55 -3.48
N ARG A 18 15.97 20.62 -2.70
CA ARG A 18 14.92 21.21 -1.88
C ARG A 18 13.86 21.82 -2.78
N SER A 19 12.63 21.30 -2.71
CA SER A 19 11.53 21.64 -3.63
C SER A 19 11.01 23.10 -3.57
N GLY A 20 11.57 23.96 -2.70
CA GLY A 20 11.21 25.39 -2.60
C GLY A 20 9.80 25.73 -2.09
N PHE A 21 8.87 24.76 -2.10
CA PHE A 21 7.47 24.88 -1.67
C PHE A 21 7.12 23.89 -0.57
N VAL A 22 6.16 24.26 0.30
CA VAL A 22 5.55 23.34 1.26
C VAL A 22 4.89 22.19 0.49
N PHE A 23 5.18 20.93 0.87
CA PHE A 23 4.76 19.70 0.17
C PHE A 23 5.30 19.48 -1.26
N GLY A 24 6.23 20.30 -1.76
CA GLY A 24 6.72 20.16 -3.13
C GLY A 24 7.43 18.81 -3.40
N GLY A 25 8.07 18.21 -2.39
CA GLY A 25 8.64 16.87 -2.50
C GLY A 25 7.59 15.77 -2.71
N VAL A 26 6.44 15.86 -2.02
CA VAL A 26 5.33 14.90 -2.15
C VAL A 26 4.66 15.05 -3.51
N TYR A 27 4.44 16.29 -3.96
CA TYR A 27 3.90 16.56 -5.29
C TYR A 27 4.79 16.00 -6.41
N ARG A 28 6.13 16.19 -6.29
CA ARG A 28 7.10 15.67 -7.25
C ARG A 28 7.06 14.14 -7.33
N GLU A 29 7.00 13.46 -6.19
CA GLU A 29 6.92 11.99 -6.13
C GLU A 29 5.61 11.48 -6.74
N MET A 30 4.47 12.11 -6.40
CA MET A 30 3.15 11.72 -6.91
C MET A 30 3.03 11.93 -8.42
N HIS A 31 3.51 13.08 -8.93
CA HIS A 31 3.48 13.38 -10.37
C HIS A 31 4.33 12.41 -11.18
N ARG A 32 5.52 12.06 -10.67
CA ARG A 32 6.40 11.07 -11.31
C ARG A 32 5.74 9.69 -11.35
N ARG A 33 5.10 9.25 -10.26
CA ARG A 33 4.45 7.94 -10.21
C ARG A 33 3.21 7.85 -11.12
N TYR A 34 2.38 8.90 -11.15
CA TYR A 34 1.12 8.89 -11.90
C TYR A 34 1.32 8.72 -13.41
N THR A 35 2.45 9.19 -13.96
CA THR A 35 2.78 9.02 -15.38
C THR A 35 2.90 7.53 -15.77
N TYR A 36 3.39 6.68 -14.88
CA TYR A 36 3.54 5.23 -15.11
C TYR A 36 2.28 4.42 -14.78
N PHE A 37 1.27 5.02 -14.15
CA PHE A 37 0.07 4.31 -13.71
C PHE A 37 -0.66 3.64 -14.88
N LYS A 38 -0.78 4.33 -16.03
CA LYS A 38 -1.43 3.77 -17.23
C LYS A 38 -0.68 2.57 -17.83
N SER A 39 0.65 2.60 -17.82
CA SER A 39 1.46 1.47 -18.30
C SER A 39 1.41 0.27 -17.36
N ASP A 40 1.24 0.49 -16.06
CA ASP A 40 1.15 -0.58 -15.06
C ASP A 40 -0.09 -1.47 -15.30
N PHE A 41 -1.26 -0.90 -15.65
CA PHE A 41 -2.46 -1.69 -15.99
C PHE A 41 -2.33 -2.50 -17.27
N LEU A 42 -1.68 -1.94 -18.29
CA LEU A 42 -1.46 -2.65 -19.56
C LEU A 42 -0.52 -3.84 -19.37
N ASN A 43 0.48 -3.70 -18.50
CA ASN A 43 1.45 -4.75 -18.21
C ASN A 43 0.93 -5.83 -17.24
N ALA A 44 -0.19 -5.57 -16.55
CA ALA A 44 -0.79 -6.51 -15.60
C ALA A 44 -1.43 -7.75 -16.28
N TYR A 45 -1.65 -7.72 -17.60
CA TYR A 45 -2.28 -8.81 -18.37
C TYR A 45 -1.35 -10.01 -18.66
N SER A 46 -0.52 -10.43 -17.70
CA SER A 46 0.33 -11.62 -17.82
C SER A 46 -0.11 -12.73 -16.85
N LEU A 47 0.02 -13.99 -17.28
CA LEU A 47 -0.32 -15.14 -16.42
C LEU A 47 0.53 -15.18 -15.14
N HIS A 48 1.77 -14.71 -15.21
CA HIS A 48 2.64 -14.59 -14.04
C HIS A 48 2.04 -13.62 -13.01
N CYS A 49 1.51 -12.48 -13.45
CA CYS A 49 0.86 -11.52 -12.55
C CYS A 49 -0.34 -12.15 -11.81
N LEU A 50 -1.14 -12.98 -12.51
CA LEU A 50 -2.25 -13.70 -11.89
C LEU A 50 -1.79 -14.67 -10.80
N ILE A 51 -0.71 -15.42 -11.04
CA ILE A 51 -0.14 -16.35 -10.05
C ILE A 51 0.35 -15.58 -8.82
N SER A 52 1.06 -14.47 -9.03
CA SER A 52 1.51 -13.60 -7.94
C SER A 52 0.34 -13.03 -7.14
N LEU A 53 -0.76 -12.66 -7.80
CA LEU A 53 -1.97 -12.16 -7.14
C LEU A 53 -2.59 -13.21 -6.21
N ILE A 54 -2.73 -14.45 -6.67
CA ILE A 54 -3.28 -15.55 -5.86
C ILE A 54 -2.36 -15.85 -4.67
N PHE A 55 -1.04 -15.92 -4.91
CA PHE A 55 -0.06 -16.14 -3.85
C PHE A 55 -0.12 -15.05 -2.78
N MET A 56 -0.13 -13.79 -3.21
CA MET A 56 -0.17 -12.62 -2.34
C MET A 56 -1.49 -12.54 -1.57
N PHE A 57 -2.62 -12.92 -2.17
CA PHE A 57 -3.90 -13.00 -1.47
C PHE A 57 -3.83 -13.96 -0.28
N ILE A 58 -3.29 -15.17 -0.46
CA ILE A 58 -3.14 -16.14 0.64
C ILE A 58 -2.16 -15.63 1.70
N ALA A 59 -1.04 -15.04 1.27
CA ALA A 59 -0.02 -14.50 2.15
C ALA A 59 -0.56 -13.38 3.06
N CYS A 60 -1.49 -12.55 2.56
CA CYS A 60 -2.09 -11.47 3.33
C CYS A 60 -3.34 -11.91 4.11
N LEU A 61 -4.06 -12.92 3.62
CA LEU A 61 -5.26 -13.43 4.27
C LEU A 61 -4.92 -14.15 5.60
N ALA A 62 -3.87 -14.97 5.63
CA ALA A 62 -3.46 -15.69 6.83
C ALA A 62 -3.18 -14.78 8.05
N PRO A 63 -2.35 -13.72 7.95
CA PRO A 63 -2.12 -12.81 9.07
C PRO A 63 -3.37 -11.99 9.41
N ALA A 64 -4.19 -11.60 8.43
CA ALA A 64 -5.44 -10.89 8.70
C ALA A 64 -6.43 -11.73 9.51
N LEU A 65 -6.58 -13.01 9.18
CA LEU A 65 -7.41 -13.95 9.94
C LEU A 65 -6.83 -14.21 11.34
N THR A 66 -5.52 -14.38 11.44
CA THR A 66 -4.85 -14.65 12.72
C THR A 66 -4.98 -13.48 13.68
N PHE A 67 -4.64 -12.26 13.23
CA PHE A 67 -4.76 -11.07 14.06
C PHE A 67 -6.21 -10.70 14.34
N GLY A 68 -7.11 -10.85 13.36
CA GLY A 68 -8.54 -10.63 13.59
C GLY A 68 -9.12 -11.57 14.66
N GLY A 69 -8.66 -12.83 14.71
CA GLY A 69 -9.08 -13.78 15.74
C GLY A 69 -8.55 -13.42 17.13
N ILE A 70 -7.27 -13.05 17.23
CA ILE A 70 -6.67 -12.65 18.52
C ILE A 70 -7.36 -11.38 19.05
N ILE A 71 -7.66 -10.40 18.19
CA ILE A 71 -8.36 -9.18 18.59
C ILE A 71 -9.78 -9.49 19.04
N ALA A 72 -10.48 -10.39 18.34
CA ALA A 72 -11.84 -10.80 18.69
C ALA A 72 -11.91 -11.39 20.11
N ASP A 73 -10.96 -12.26 20.44
CA ASP A 73 -10.85 -12.88 21.76
C ASP A 73 -10.53 -11.85 22.85
N LYS A 74 -9.66 -10.88 22.55
CA LYS A 74 -9.22 -9.85 23.51
C LYS A 74 -10.23 -8.73 23.72
N THR A 75 -11.02 -8.37 22.70
CA THR A 75 -11.95 -7.24 22.72
C THR A 75 -13.41 -7.64 22.96
N CYS A 76 -13.65 -8.84 23.50
CA CYS A 76 -15.00 -9.40 23.70
C CYS A 76 -15.86 -9.35 22.42
N ASN A 77 -15.31 -9.71 21.26
CA ASN A 77 -15.95 -9.67 19.94
C ASN A 77 -16.46 -8.28 19.50
N ARG A 78 -15.87 -7.19 19.99
CA ARG A 78 -16.17 -5.84 19.45
C ARG A 78 -15.46 -5.55 18.14
N LEU A 79 -14.24 -6.08 17.99
CA LEU A 79 -13.46 -6.06 16.76
C LEU A 79 -13.19 -7.50 16.36
N GLY A 80 -13.89 -7.97 15.32
CA GLY A 80 -13.81 -9.34 14.85
C GLY A 80 -12.97 -9.51 13.59
N VAL A 81 -12.92 -10.76 13.13
CA VAL A 81 -12.25 -11.13 11.87
C VAL A 81 -12.91 -10.44 10.68
N ASN A 82 -14.24 -10.29 10.68
CA ASN A 82 -14.97 -9.69 9.56
C ASN A 82 -14.65 -8.21 9.40
N GLU A 83 -14.61 -7.47 10.51
CA GLU A 83 -14.25 -6.06 10.54
C GLU A 83 -12.81 -5.86 10.05
N MET A 84 -11.89 -6.69 10.51
CA MET A 84 -10.49 -6.70 10.06
C MET A 84 -10.36 -6.95 8.55
N LEU A 85 -11.12 -7.90 8.00
CA LEU A 85 -11.09 -8.23 6.57
C LEU A 85 -11.66 -7.10 5.71
N ILE A 86 -12.77 -6.49 6.13
CA ILE A 86 -13.39 -5.37 5.41
C ILE A 86 -12.47 -4.15 5.45
N ALA A 87 -11.93 -3.81 6.64
CA ALA A 87 -11.00 -2.70 6.80
C ALA A 87 -9.74 -2.88 5.95
N SER A 88 -9.14 -4.08 5.97
CA SER A 88 -7.95 -4.40 5.17
C SER A 88 -8.23 -4.32 3.67
N SER A 89 -9.41 -4.74 3.22
CA SER A 89 -9.81 -4.71 1.82
C SER A 89 -10.01 -3.28 1.30
N ILE A 90 -10.72 -2.44 2.05
CA ILE A 90 -10.93 -1.03 1.71
C ILE A 90 -9.59 -0.28 1.71
N ASN A 91 -8.77 -0.49 2.75
CA ASN A 91 -7.47 0.15 2.85
C ASN A 91 -6.52 -0.30 1.73
N GLY A 92 -6.47 -1.59 1.40
CA GLY A 92 -5.67 -2.11 0.28
C GLY A 92 -6.10 -1.52 -1.07
N PHE A 93 -7.41 -1.40 -1.31
CA PHE A 93 -7.93 -0.77 -2.53
C PHE A 93 -7.55 0.70 -2.64
N LEU A 94 -7.78 1.49 -1.56
CA LEU A 94 -7.41 2.91 -1.53
C LEU A 94 -5.90 3.11 -1.67
N PHE A 95 -5.11 2.31 -0.95
CA PHE A 95 -3.66 2.40 -1.01
C PHE A 95 -3.12 2.03 -2.41
N GLY A 96 -3.69 1.03 -3.08
CA GLY A 96 -3.30 0.67 -4.45
C GLY A 96 -3.53 1.80 -5.47
N LEU A 97 -4.58 2.61 -5.29
CA LEU A 97 -4.90 3.71 -6.21
C LEU A 97 -4.11 4.99 -5.93
N PHE A 98 -3.86 5.31 -4.67
CA PHE A 98 -3.32 6.62 -4.26
C PHE A 98 -1.87 6.59 -3.74
N SER A 99 -1.24 5.43 -3.62
CA SER A 99 0.13 5.34 -3.09
C SER A 99 1.21 5.74 -4.10
N GLY A 100 2.31 6.31 -3.60
CA GLY A 100 3.55 6.49 -4.38
C GLY A 100 4.26 5.17 -4.69
N GLN A 101 3.97 4.11 -3.94
CA GLN A 101 4.55 2.79 -4.10
C GLN A 101 3.47 1.68 -3.96
N PRO A 102 2.78 1.33 -5.05
CA PRO A 102 1.69 0.34 -5.03
C PRO A 102 2.15 -1.10 -4.79
N LEU A 103 3.47 -1.35 -4.75
CA LEU A 103 4.02 -2.66 -4.37
C LEU A 103 3.99 -2.88 -2.84
N LEU A 104 3.80 -1.83 -2.05
CA LEU A 104 3.69 -1.95 -0.60
C LEU A 104 2.31 -2.51 -0.22
N ILE A 105 2.31 -3.52 0.66
CA ILE A 105 1.08 -4.12 1.18
C ILE A 105 0.85 -3.59 2.59
N PRO A 106 -0.21 -2.80 2.82
CA PRO A 106 -0.57 -2.41 4.17
C PRO A 106 -1.26 -3.59 4.87
N GLY A 107 -0.87 -3.86 6.13
CA GLY A 107 -1.44 -4.93 6.94
C GLY A 107 -1.26 -4.69 8.42
N SER A 108 -2.07 -5.37 9.24
CA SER A 108 -1.94 -5.32 10.70
C SER A 108 -0.63 -5.98 11.15
N THR A 109 0.00 -5.41 12.17
CA THR A 109 1.28 -5.86 12.72
C THR A 109 1.15 -6.07 14.22
N GLY A 110 2.01 -6.91 14.79
CA GLY A 110 1.98 -7.25 16.23
C GLY A 110 1.97 -6.04 17.19
N PRO A 111 2.73 -4.95 16.94
CA PRO A 111 2.65 -3.75 17.79
C PRO A 111 1.29 -3.05 17.74
N PHE A 112 0.63 -3.05 16.58
CA PHE A 112 -0.70 -2.47 16.43
C PHE A 112 -1.76 -3.30 17.19
N LEU A 113 -1.63 -4.62 17.17
CA LEU A 113 -2.45 -5.53 17.96
C LEU A 113 -2.36 -5.24 19.47
N VAL A 114 -1.13 -5.12 20.00
CA VAL A 114 -0.92 -4.81 21.42
C VAL A 114 -1.48 -3.42 21.76
N PHE A 115 -1.36 -2.47 20.83
CA PHE A 115 -1.96 -1.14 21.00
C PHE A 115 -3.50 -1.21 21.11
N GLU A 116 -4.18 -1.95 20.24
CA GLU A 116 -5.65 -2.12 20.31
C GLU A 116 -6.11 -2.79 21.61
N GLU A 117 -5.36 -3.80 22.10
CA GLU A 117 -5.63 -4.44 23.39
C GLU A 117 -5.53 -3.42 24.55
N VAL A 118 -4.47 -2.60 24.56
CA VAL A 118 -4.29 -1.57 25.60
C VAL A 118 -5.38 -0.50 25.52
N VAL A 119 -5.80 -0.07 24.32
CA VAL A 119 -6.89 0.90 24.16
C VAL A 119 -8.20 0.34 24.69
N TYR A 120 -8.50 -0.93 24.39
CA TYR A 120 -9.69 -1.61 24.89
C TYR A 120 -9.70 -1.72 26.42
N ASP A 121 -8.57 -2.10 27.03
CA ASP A 121 -8.42 -2.22 28.49
C ASP A 121 -8.53 -0.87 29.20
N VAL A 122 -8.00 0.21 28.60
CA VAL A 122 -8.10 1.57 29.15
C VAL A 122 -9.52 2.14 29.00
N GLY A 123 -10.34 1.58 28.11
CA GLY A 123 -11.75 1.95 27.97
C GLY A 123 -11.97 3.36 27.41
N ILE A 124 -11.06 3.84 26.56
CA ILE A 124 -11.27 5.04 25.73
C ILE A 124 -12.16 4.68 24.54
#